data_AF-A0A5N5GB25-F1
#
_entry.id   AF-A0A5N5GB25-F1
#
_cell.length_a   1.000
_cell.length_b   1.000
_cell.length_c   1.000
_cell.angle_alpha   90.00
_cell.angle_beta   90.00
_cell.angle_gamma   90.00
#
_symmetry.space_group_name_H-M   'P 1'
#
loop_
_entity.id
_entity.type
_entity.pdbx_description
1 polymer ?
#
loop_
_entity_poly.entity_id
_entity_poly.type
_entity_poly.pdbx_seq_one_letter_code
_entity_poly.pdbx_strand_id
1 'polypeptide(L)'
;MIPVTKDAAASAYQIISFLLLNKEIAILTNLLPPSQNEESLKIQDLYLNLKDELLVFLRLRLEHNKYTIIESLLTRKLVKYLFMPLIYGKTIRTMIHDIREVYCSLLSYQDSKQMVNLMNLINLIGWFCSVLDKPVLYSIPFFTTVQDYMRSDTAEIWVYDSTTRKRRRRVTLYVE
;
A
#
# COMPACT_ATOMS: atom_id res chain seq x y z
N MET A 1 6.74 -34.69 9.30
CA MET A 1 7.36 -33.72 8.38
C MET A 1 6.96 -32.33 8.83
N ILE A 2 7.92 -31.45 9.13
CA ILE A 2 7.64 -30.09 9.59
C ILE A 2 7.49 -29.20 8.35
N PRO A 3 6.42 -28.39 8.22
CA PRO A 3 6.26 -27.51 7.08
C PRO A 3 7.32 -26.41 7.09
N VAL A 4 7.93 -26.16 5.93
CA VAL A 4 8.87 -25.06 5.70
C VAL A 4 8.14 -23.96 4.94
N THR A 5 8.09 -22.76 5.49
CA THR A 5 7.46 -21.60 4.85
C THR A 5 8.43 -20.93 3.88
N LYS A 6 7.92 -20.48 2.73
CA LYS A 6 8.66 -19.70 1.73
C LYS A 6 7.86 -18.46 1.39
N ASP A 7 8.22 -17.35 2.00
CA ASP A 7 7.55 -16.07 1.78
C ASP A 7 8.23 -15.27 0.66
N ALA A 8 7.43 -14.62 -0.17
CA ALA A 8 7.90 -13.76 -1.23
C ALA A 8 8.41 -12.41 -0.70
N ALA A 9 9.50 -11.90 -1.28
CA ALA A 9 10.04 -10.59 -0.95
C ALA A 9 9.21 -9.47 -1.62
N ALA A 10 8.42 -8.74 -0.81
CA ALA A 10 7.62 -7.60 -1.27
C ALA A 10 6.71 -7.92 -2.49
N SER A 11 5.89 -8.97 -2.37
CA SER A 11 5.07 -9.56 -3.44
C SER A 11 4.29 -8.56 -4.32
N ALA A 12 3.74 -7.49 -3.74
CA ALA A 12 3.02 -6.49 -4.53
C ALA A 12 3.93 -5.75 -5.53
N TYR A 13 5.17 -5.44 -5.14
CA TYR A 13 6.16 -4.85 -6.05
C TYR A 13 6.63 -5.86 -7.10
N GLN A 14 6.73 -7.15 -6.75
CA GLN A 14 7.01 -8.21 -7.74
C GLN A 14 5.92 -8.29 -8.82
N ILE A 15 4.65 -8.29 -8.42
CA ILE A 15 3.52 -8.31 -9.36
C ILE A 15 3.51 -7.07 -10.25
N ILE A 16 3.70 -5.88 -9.66
CA ILE A 16 3.71 -4.63 -10.43
C ILE A 16 4.90 -4.54 -11.38
N SER A 17 6.09 -4.97 -10.95
CA SER A 17 7.27 -5.02 -11.83
C SER A 17 7.06 -5.97 -13.00
N PHE A 18 6.39 -7.10 -12.80
CA PHE A 18 6.00 -8.00 -13.87
C PHE A 18 5.02 -7.34 -14.84
N LEU A 19 3.93 -6.76 -14.34
CA LEU A 19 2.89 -6.12 -15.16
C LEU A 19 3.41 -4.92 -15.97
N LEU A 20 4.37 -4.17 -15.41
CA LEU A 20 4.99 -3.01 -16.06
C LEU A 20 6.25 -3.37 -16.85
N LEU A 21 6.66 -4.64 -16.88
CA LEU A 21 7.95 -5.09 -17.44
C LEU A 21 9.15 -4.28 -16.91
N ASN A 22 9.08 -3.87 -15.63
CA ASN A 22 10.12 -3.08 -14.99
C ASN A 22 11.22 -4.00 -14.43
N LYS A 23 12.28 -4.18 -15.23
CA LYS A 23 13.43 -5.03 -14.89
C LYS A 23 14.15 -4.60 -13.61
N GLU A 24 14.25 -3.29 -13.36
CA GLU A 24 14.97 -2.75 -12.21
C GLU A 24 14.29 -3.14 -10.90
N ILE A 25 12.99 -2.87 -10.76
CA ILE A 25 12.21 -3.28 -9.57
C ILE A 25 12.14 -4.81 -9.46
N ALA A 26 12.09 -5.54 -10.58
CA ALA A 26 12.13 -7.00 -10.56
C ALA A 26 13.44 -7.54 -9.97
N ILE A 27 14.58 -6.90 -10.22
CA ILE A 27 15.86 -7.25 -9.58
C ILE A 27 15.83 -6.86 -8.09
N LEU A 28 15.39 -5.64 -7.75
CA LEU A 28 15.34 -5.16 -6.36
C LEU A 28 14.41 -5.98 -5.45
N THR A 29 13.43 -6.65 -6.04
CA THR A 29 12.48 -7.55 -5.34
C THR A 29 12.87 -9.02 -5.41
N ASN A 30 14.04 -9.36 -5.96
CA ASN A 30 14.53 -10.73 -6.15
C ASN A 30 13.63 -11.58 -7.07
N LEU A 31 12.80 -10.96 -7.93
CA LEU A 31 12.05 -11.67 -8.97
C LEU A 31 12.97 -12.12 -10.11
N LEU A 32 14.00 -11.31 -10.41
CA LEU A 32 15.08 -11.65 -11.32
C LEU A 32 16.41 -11.71 -10.56
N PRO A 33 17.32 -12.61 -10.95
CA PRO A 33 18.66 -12.62 -10.39
C PRO A 33 19.40 -11.32 -10.77
N PRO A 34 20.20 -10.73 -9.88
CA PRO A 34 21.15 -9.69 -10.27
C PRO A 34 22.14 -10.25 -11.30
N SER A 35 22.69 -9.39 -12.17
CA SER A 35 23.58 -9.75 -13.27
C SER A 35 24.69 -10.74 -12.86
N GLN A 36 25.05 -11.68 -13.74
CA GLN A 36 25.88 -12.87 -13.50
C GLN A 36 27.35 -12.66 -13.05
N ASN A 37 27.72 -11.50 -12.51
CA ASN A 37 29.03 -11.30 -11.91
C ASN A 37 28.98 -11.75 -10.44
N GLU A 38 30.02 -12.43 -9.97
CA GLU A 38 30.10 -13.29 -8.77
C GLU A 38 29.62 -12.71 -7.42
N GLU A 39 29.29 -11.42 -7.33
CA GLU A 39 28.55 -10.82 -6.19
C GLU A 39 27.02 -11.11 -6.22
N SER A 40 26.54 -11.85 -7.22
CA SER A 40 25.13 -12.07 -7.59
C SER A 40 24.30 -12.95 -6.66
N LEU A 41 24.80 -13.34 -5.48
CA LEU A 41 24.07 -14.15 -4.49
C LEU A 41 23.50 -13.34 -3.33
N LYS A 42 23.75 -12.02 -3.29
CA LYS A 42 23.22 -11.17 -2.21
C LYS A 42 21.73 -10.90 -2.45
N ILE A 43 20.91 -11.36 -1.50
CA ILE A 43 19.48 -11.04 -1.44
C ILE A 43 19.32 -9.52 -1.42
N GLN A 44 18.54 -9.00 -2.36
CA GLN A 44 18.21 -7.60 -2.46
C GLN A 44 17.16 -7.21 -1.43
N ASP A 45 17.33 -6.03 -0.84
CA ASP A 45 16.40 -5.45 0.12
C ASP A 45 15.80 -4.17 -0.43
N LEU A 46 14.64 -4.30 -1.08
CA LEU A 46 13.90 -3.18 -1.69
C LEU A 46 13.80 -1.97 -0.76
N TYR A 47 13.49 -2.16 0.53
CA TYR A 47 13.28 -1.04 1.45
C TYR A 47 14.58 -0.38 1.90
N LEU A 48 15.70 -1.09 1.79
CA LEU A 48 17.02 -0.49 2.00
C LEU A 48 17.41 0.33 0.76
N ASN A 49 17.21 -0.21 -0.44
CA ASN A 49 17.47 0.52 -1.68
C ASN A 49 16.61 1.79 -1.79
N LEU A 50 15.32 1.72 -1.48
CA LEU A 50 14.43 2.88 -1.41
C LEU A 50 14.88 3.90 -0.34
N LYS A 51 15.45 3.43 0.77
CA LYS A 51 16.02 4.33 1.79
C LYS A 51 17.20 5.10 1.21
N ASP A 52 18.11 4.41 0.55
CA ASP A 52 19.34 4.99 0.02
C ASP A 52 19.04 6.00 -1.11
N GLU A 53 18.12 5.65 -2.02
CA GLU A 53 17.61 6.58 -3.04
C GLU A 53 16.96 7.82 -2.41
N LEU A 54 16.16 7.64 -1.35
CA LEU A 54 15.53 8.75 -0.64
C LEU A 54 16.56 9.65 0.03
N LEU A 55 17.61 9.10 0.63
CA LEU A 55 18.70 9.90 1.21
C LEU A 55 19.42 10.73 0.15
N VAL A 56 19.75 10.13 -1.01
CA VAL A 56 20.35 10.86 -2.14
C VAL A 56 19.44 11.99 -2.60
N PHE A 57 18.14 11.73 -2.73
CA PHE A 57 17.16 12.73 -3.12
C PHE A 57 17.05 13.90 -2.12
N LEU A 58 17.03 13.60 -0.82
CA LEU A 58 16.90 14.58 0.26
C LEU A 58 18.15 15.42 0.43
N ARG A 59 19.35 14.82 0.25
CA ARG A 59 20.64 15.52 0.35
C ARG A 59 20.76 16.68 -0.64
N LEU A 60 20.13 16.53 -1.80
CA LEU A 60 20.13 17.56 -2.85
C LEU A 60 19.13 18.69 -2.61
N ARG A 61 18.17 18.53 -1.69
CA ARG A 61 17.03 19.45 -1.51
C ARG A 61 16.95 20.10 -0.14
N LEU A 62 17.58 19.50 0.86
CA LEU A 62 17.51 19.99 2.24
C LEU A 62 18.80 20.68 2.68
N GLU A 63 18.64 21.67 3.55
CA GLU A 63 19.75 22.24 4.32
C GLU A 63 20.42 21.16 5.17
N HIS A 64 21.74 21.30 5.36
CA HIS A 64 22.56 20.29 6.05
C HIS A 64 22.01 19.91 7.43
N ASN A 65 21.52 20.89 8.20
CA ASN A 65 20.95 20.67 9.54
C ASN A 65 19.66 19.84 9.52
N LYS A 66 18.82 20.00 8.48
CA LYS A 66 17.58 19.21 8.33
C LYS A 66 17.90 17.81 7.83
N TYR A 67 18.85 17.70 6.89
CA TYR A 67 19.30 16.44 6.35
C TYR A 67 19.87 15.51 7.43
N THR A 68 20.76 16.01 8.30
CA THR A 68 21.40 15.19 9.35
C THR A 68 20.39 14.64 10.35
N ILE A 69 19.39 15.45 10.73
CA ILE A 69 18.28 15.00 11.58
C ILE A 69 17.48 13.90 10.87
N ILE A 70 17.12 14.10 9.60
CA ILE A 70 16.30 13.13 8.87
C ILE A 70 17.07 11.82 8.64
N GLU A 71 18.33 11.89 8.25
CA GLU A 71 19.22 10.75 8.05
C GLU A 71 19.32 9.88 9.32
N SER A 72 19.42 10.50 10.49
CA SER A 72 19.51 9.79 11.77
C SER A 72 18.24 9.01 12.12
N LEU A 73 17.07 9.47 11.67
CA LEU A 73 15.76 8.88 11.98
C LEU A 73 15.22 8.00 10.84
N LEU A 74 15.75 8.13 9.62
CA LEU A 74 15.30 7.38 8.45
C LEU A 74 15.81 5.94 8.51
N THR A 75 15.03 5.07 9.15
CA THR A 75 15.32 3.65 9.26
C THR A 75 14.64 2.85 8.14
N ARG A 76 15.18 1.67 7.82
CA ARG A 76 14.54 0.71 6.91
C ARG A 76 13.10 0.39 7.35
N LYS A 77 12.85 0.29 8.66
CA LYS A 77 11.51 0.02 9.21
C LYS A 77 10.53 1.15 8.87
N LEU A 78 10.97 2.39 8.97
CA LEU A 78 10.18 3.56 8.60
C LEU A 78 9.89 3.58 7.09
N VAL A 79 10.91 3.35 6.25
CA VAL A 79 10.71 3.25 4.79
C VAL A 79 9.74 2.13 4.43
N LYS A 80 9.86 0.96 5.05
CA LYS A 80 8.88 -0.12 4.87
C LYS A 80 7.47 0.31 5.30
N TYR A 81 7.33 0.95 6.45
CA TYR A 81 6.05 1.43 6.96
C TYR A 81 5.39 2.46 6.02
N LEU A 82 6.18 3.30 5.36
CA LEU A 82 5.70 4.33 4.44
C LEU A 82 5.38 3.78 3.05
N PHE A 83 6.30 3.01 2.45
CA PHE A 83 6.21 2.60 1.04
C PHE A 83 5.44 1.29 0.84
N MET A 84 5.37 0.41 1.84
CA MET A 84 4.58 -0.82 1.70
C MET A 84 3.08 -0.51 1.57
N PRO A 85 2.45 0.37 2.37
CA PRO A 85 1.03 0.71 2.19
C PRO A 85 0.72 1.48 0.91
N LEU A 86 1.67 2.25 0.36
CA LEU A 86 1.46 2.98 -0.91
C LEU A 86 1.04 2.04 -2.04
N ILE A 87 1.67 0.87 -2.11
CA ILE A 87 1.37 -0.13 -3.14
C ILE A 87 -0.03 -0.75 -2.99
N TYR A 88 -0.61 -0.64 -1.79
CA TYR A 88 -1.97 -1.07 -1.49
C TYR A 88 -2.99 0.08 -1.60
N GLY A 89 -2.57 1.25 -2.10
CA GLY A 89 -3.47 2.38 -2.32
C GLY A 89 -3.51 3.40 -1.19
N LYS A 90 -2.57 3.35 -0.22
CA LYS A 90 -2.42 4.46 0.74
C LYS A 90 -2.13 5.74 -0.03
N THR A 91 -2.90 6.80 0.24
CA THR A 91 -2.72 8.07 -0.46
C THR A 91 -1.45 8.78 0.01
N ILE A 92 -0.85 9.60 -0.86
CA ILE A 92 0.26 10.49 -0.49
C ILE A 92 -0.15 11.38 0.70
N ARG A 93 -1.40 11.87 0.74
CA ARG A 93 -1.89 12.68 1.86
C ARG A 93 -1.81 11.96 3.20
N THR A 94 -2.22 10.71 3.25
CA THR A 94 -2.13 9.88 4.46
C THR A 94 -0.67 9.54 4.80
N MET A 95 0.19 9.36 3.81
CA MET A 95 1.62 9.13 4.03
C MET A 95 2.32 10.40 4.59
N ILE A 96 1.94 11.61 4.15
CA ILE A 96 2.44 12.87 4.73
C ILE A 96 2.07 12.96 6.21
N HIS A 97 0.88 12.50 6.60
CA HIS A 97 0.49 12.45 8.01
C HIS A 97 1.43 11.55 8.81
N ASP A 98 1.71 10.33 8.34
CA ASP A 98 2.67 9.42 8.98
C ASP A 98 4.07 10.06 9.12
N ILE A 99 4.53 10.73 8.06
CA ILE A 99 5.84 11.41 8.04
C ILE A 99 5.83 12.54 9.07
N ARG A 100 4.74 13.29 9.21
CA ARG A 100 4.60 14.34 10.23
C ARG A 100 4.54 13.79 11.65
N GLU A 101 3.98 12.61 11.87
CA GLU A 101 4.04 11.98 13.19
C GLU A 101 5.48 11.63 13.59
N VAL A 102 6.33 11.27 12.62
CA VAL A 102 7.72 10.86 12.87
C VAL A 102 8.70 12.04 12.87
N TYR A 103 8.48 13.05 12.02
CA TYR A 103 9.39 14.18 11.80
C TYR A 103 8.81 15.54 12.24
N CYS A 104 7.62 15.57 12.83
CA CYS A 104 6.93 16.80 13.27
C CYS A 104 6.82 17.85 12.14
N SER A 105 7.03 19.13 12.45
CA SER A 105 6.95 20.28 11.54
C SER A 105 8.17 20.46 10.62
N LEU A 106 9.13 19.51 10.61
CA LEU A 106 10.39 19.66 9.87
C LEU A 106 10.24 19.55 8.35
N LEU A 107 9.14 18.99 7.85
CA LEU A 107 8.90 18.75 6.42
C LEU A 107 7.70 19.55 5.89
N SER A 108 7.93 20.28 4.80
CA SER A 108 6.92 21.07 4.08
C SER A 108 6.02 20.15 3.23
N TYR A 109 4.77 20.59 3.00
CA TYR A 109 3.80 19.88 2.15
C TYR A 109 4.22 19.77 0.68
N GLN A 110 5.14 20.62 0.21
CA GLN A 110 5.55 20.68 -1.20
C GLN A 110 6.48 19.53 -1.64
N ASP A 111 7.14 18.83 -0.72
CA ASP A 111 8.25 17.92 -1.05
C ASP A 111 7.81 16.48 -1.43
N SER A 112 6.52 16.15 -1.37
CA SER A 112 6.03 14.76 -1.36
C SER A 112 5.33 14.28 -2.65
N LYS A 113 5.40 15.04 -3.75
CA LYS A 113 4.47 14.88 -4.88
C LYS A 113 5.14 14.32 -6.13
N GLN A 114 5.49 13.02 -6.15
CA GLN A 114 5.71 12.26 -7.39
C GLN A 114 5.94 10.76 -7.09
N MET A 115 4.90 9.93 -7.18
CA MET A 115 5.02 8.46 -7.23
C MET A 115 3.66 7.77 -7.53
N VAL A 116 2.91 8.16 -8.56
CA VAL A 116 1.65 7.43 -8.86
C VAL A 116 1.25 7.55 -10.33
N ASN A 117 1.57 6.53 -11.15
CA ASN A 117 1.05 6.45 -12.53
C ASN A 117 0.13 5.23 -12.72
N LEU A 118 0.57 4.02 -12.36
CA LEU A 118 -0.25 2.81 -12.52
C LEU A 118 -1.39 2.69 -11.50
N MET A 119 -1.14 2.97 -10.21
CA MET A 119 -2.21 2.95 -9.20
C MET A 119 -3.28 4.01 -9.49
N ASN A 120 -2.88 5.14 -10.09
CA ASN A 120 -3.82 6.15 -10.57
C ASN A 120 -4.67 5.61 -11.71
N LEU A 121 -4.09 4.88 -12.66
CA LEU A 121 -4.85 4.22 -13.72
C LEU A 121 -5.85 3.19 -13.15
N ILE A 122 -5.43 2.33 -12.23
CA ILE A 122 -6.32 1.34 -11.58
C ILE A 122 -7.45 2.06 -10.83
N ASN A 123 -7.13 3.13 -10.10
CA ASN A 123 -8.14 3.95 -9.43
C ASN A 123 -9.13 4.61 -10.41
N LEU A 124 -8.64 5.10 -11.56
CA LEU A 124 -9.50 5.70 -12.59
C LEU A 124 -10.44 4.67 -13.20
N ILE A 125 -9.98 3.43 -13.44
CA ILE A 125 -10.82 2.33 -13.91
C ILE A 125 -11.90 1.99 -12.88
N GLY A 126 -11.52 1.86 -11.59
CA GLY A 126 -12.48 1.60 -10.52
C GLY A 126 -13.52 2.72 -10.39
N TRP A 127 -13.08 3.97 -10.48
CA TRP A 127 -13.98 5.13 -10.48
C TRP A 127 -14.94 5.12 -11.68
N PHE A 128 -14.43 4.84 -12.88
CA PHE A 128 -15.25 4.76 -14.09
C PHE A 128 -16.31 3.65 -14.00
N CYS A 129 -15.94 2.46 -13.50
CA CYS A 129 -16.88 1.36 -13.27
C CYS A 129 -17.96 1.73 -12.23
N SER A 130 -17.57 2.37 -11.13
CA SER A 130 -18.50 2.82 -10.09
C SER A 130 -19.51 3.86 -10.59
N VAL A 131 -19.08 4.81 -11.44
CA VAL A 131 -19.98 5.80 -12.06
C VAL A 131 -21.03 5.12 -12.95
N LEU A 132 -20.69 3.99 -13.56
CA LEU A 132 -21.60 3.21 -14.40
C LEU A 132 -22.46 2.20 -13.60
N ASP A 133 -22.38 2.21 -12.27
CA ASP A 133 -23.00 1.24 -11.37
C ASP A 133 -22.69 -0.21 -11.77
N LYS A 134 -21.44 -0.44 -12.18
CA LYS A 134 -20.93 -1.75 -12.61
C LYS A 134 -19.78 -2.19 -11.72
N PRO A 135 -19.71 -3.49 -11.36
CA PRO A 135 -18.57 -4.00 -10.63
C PRO A 135 -17.31 -4.00 -11.50
N VAL A 136 -16.15 -3.87 -10.86
CA VAL A 136 -14.87 -4.08 -11.54
C VAL A 136 -14.63 -5.58 -11.65
N LEU A 137 -14.47 -6.06 -12.89
CA LEU A 137 -14.24 -7.46 -13.20
C LEU A 137 -12.80 -7.65 -13.66
N TYR A 138 -12.12 -8.64 -13.09
CA TYR A 138 -10.81 -9.09 -13.56
C TYR A 138 -10.81 -10.61 -13.63
N SER A 139 -10.52 -11.16 -14.81
CA SER A 139 -10.52 -12.59 -15.07
C SER A 139 -9.13 -13.06 -15.47
N ILE A 140 -8.71 -14.19 -14.91
CA ILE A 140 -7.60 -15.00 -15.41
C ILE A 140 -8.16 -16.39 -15.78
N PRO A 141 -7.40 -17.25 -16.50
CA PRO A 141 -7.92 -18.56 -16.93
C PRO A 141 -8.45 -19.46 -15.81
N PHE A 142 -8.02 -19.24 -14.56
CA PHE A 142 -8.37 -20.07 -13.42
C PHE A 142 -9.49 -19.50 -12.54
N PHE A 143 -9.70 -18.18 -12.55
CA PHE A 143 -10.73 -17.54 -11.73
C PHE A 143 -11.08 -16.15 -12.24
N THR A 144 -12.28 -15.69 -11.87
CA THR A 144 -12.71 -14.31 -12.05
C THR A 144 -12.90 -13.67 -10.69
N THR A 145 -12.25 -12.54 -10.46
CA THR A 145 -12.50 -11.67 -9.31
C THR A 145 -13.48 -10.58 -9.70
N VAL A 146 -14.49 -10.40 -8.84
CA VAL A 146 -15.49 -9.35 -8.93
C VAL A 146 -15.29 -8.43 -7.73
N GLN A 147 -15.14 -7.14 -7.96
CA GLN A 147 -15.20 -6.12 -6.92
C GLN A 147 -16.52 -5.35 -7.07
N ASP A 148 -17.50 -5.71 -6.24
CA ASP A 148 -18.87 -5.17 -6.23
C ASP A 148 -19.18 -4.40 -4.93
N TYR A 149 -18.24 -3.57 -4.47
CA TYR A 149 -18.42 -2.82 -3.23
C TYR A 149 -19.75 -2.04 -3.22
N MET A 150 -20.67 -2.45 -2.35
CA MET A 150 -21.96 -1.80 -2.16
C MET A 150 -21.98 -0.95 -0.89
N ARG A 151 -22.84 0.06 -0.86
CA ARG A 151 -23.12 0.80 0.37
C ARG A 151 -24.18 0.02 1.15
N SER A 152 -23.86 -0.39 2.38
CA SER A 152 -24.86 -1.03 3.25
C SER A 152 -25.94 -0.05 3.66
N ASP A 153 -27.19 -0.50 3.60
CA ASP A 153 -28.35 0.24 4.10
C ASP A 153 -28.64 -0.11 5.57
N THR A 154 -28.99 0.91 6.35
CA THR A 154 -29.31 0.72 7.76
C THR A 154 -30.78 0.37 7.92
N ALA A 155 -31.07 -0.81 8.50
CA ALA A 155 -32.42 -1.19 8.88
C ALA A 155 -32.61 -1.09 10.40
N GLU A 156 -33.67 -0.38 10.81
CA GLU A 156 -34.09 -0.34 12.21
C GLU A 156 -35.06 -1.49 12.49
N ILE A 157 -34.67 -2.43 13.35
CA ILE A 157 -35.54 -3.56 13.72
C ILE A 157 -35.90 -3.46 15.20
N TRP A 158 -37.17 -3.76 15.49
CA TRP A 158 -37.70 -3.85 16.84
C TRP A 158 -37.72 -5.31 17.30
N VAL A 159 -36.89 -5.63 18.29
CA VAL A 159 -36.86 -6.98 18.87
C VAL A 159 -37.78 -7.04 20.08
N TYR A 160 -38.63 -8.06 20.11
CA TYR A 160 -39.49 -8.37 21.25
C TYR A 160 -38.89 -9.53 22.04
N ASP A 161 -38.80 -9.35 23.35
CA ASP A 161 -38.40 -10.41 24.28
C ASP A 161 -39.62 -11.31 24.57
N SER A 162 -39.51 -12.60 24.22
CA SER A 162 -40.57 -13.59 24.38
C SER A 162 -40.95 -13.82 25.84
N THR A 163 -40.01 -13.60 26.77
CA THR A 163 -40.19 -13.83 28.21
C THR A 163 -40.92 -12.70 28.92
N THR A 164 -40.76 -11.45 28.46
CA THR A 164 -41.34 -10.28 29.14
C THR A 164 -42.44 -9.57 28.34
N ARG A 165 -42.64 -9.90 27.05
CA ARG A 165 -43.57 -9.23 26.11
C ARG A 165 -43.45 -7.70 26.06
N LYS A 166 -42.40 -7.13 26.66
CA LYS A 166 -42.15 -5.69 26.67
C LYS A 166 -41.20 -5.34 25.53
N ARG A 167 -41.60 -4.36 24.72
CA ARG A 167 -40.80 -3.83 23.60
C ARG A 167 -39.55 -3.15 24.15
N ARG A 168 -38.39 -3.80 24.07
CA ARG A 168 -37.12 -3.23 24.57
C ARG A 168 -35.91 -3.66 23.75
N ARG A 169 -35.69 -2.97 22.63
CA ARG A 169 -34.43 -2.32 22.22
C ARG A 169 -34.52 -1.97 20.73
N ARG A 170 -34.12 -0.75 20.39
CA ARG A 170 -33.81 -0.36 19.02
C ARG A 170 -32.41 -0.89 18.72
N VAL A 171 -32.29 -1.76 17.72
CA VAL A 171 -31.00 -2.29 17.28
C VAL A 171 -30.81 -1.91 15.82
N THR A 172 -29.65 -1.34 15.52
CA THR A 172 -29.22 -1.09 14.14
C THR A 172 -28.58 -2.36 13.62
N LEU A 173 -29.15 -2.93 12.58
CA LEU A 173 -28.57 -4.06 11.87
C LEU A 173 -28.07 -3.56 10.51
N TYR A 174 -26.86 -3.97 10.15
CA TYR A 174 -26.33 -3.79 8.80
C TYR A 174 -26.85 -4.96 7.99
N VAL A 175 -27.67 -4.66 6.98
CA VAL A 175 -28.22 -5.67 6.06
C VAL A 175 -27.51 -5.47 4.73
N GLU A 176 -26.95 -6.56 4.20
CA GLU A 176 -26.34 -6.63 2.86
C GLU A 176 -27.43 -6.73 1.79
#